data_AF-A0ABD1AG74-F1
#
_entry.id   AF-A0ABD1AG74-F1
#
_cell.length_a   1.000
_cell.length_b   1.000
_cell.length_c   1.000
_cell.angle_alpha   90.00
_cell.angle_beta   90.00
_cell.angle_gamma   90.00
#
_symmetry.space_group_name_H-M   'P 1'
#
loop_
_entity.id
_entity.type
_entity.pdbx_description
1 polymer ?
#
loop_
_entity_poly.entity_id
_entity_poly.type
_entity_poly.pdbx_seq_one_letter_code
_entity_poly.pdbx_strand_id
1 'polypeptide(L)'
;MEIISREDLKAGDHIYSWRKAKIYSHHGIYIGNEKVIHYTGGVVKKTGTRTLLDNFTSHSVMNQKTCPKCGDQLKIDGVISSCLDCFLAGRKMYLFQYNVSPSVFIGQRRPGTCTTAPSDPCDEVIYRAKFLLLHNGFGAYHALENNCEDFAKYCKTSLLVGKNDVHGRGGQATSLSVVGFVSHVFMPKVSKAVHLAADIGVREDAEKVSVEDLVARSKEA
;
A
#
# COMPACT_ATOMS: atom_id res chain seq x y z
N MET A 1 -3.43 4.95 -16.43
CA MET A 1 -4.32 4.42 -15.38
C MET A 1 -5.30 3.49 -16.06
N GLU A 2 -5.26 2.22 -15.71
CA GLU A 2 -6.05 1.17 -16.36
C GLU A 2 -7.18 0.74 -15.42
N ILE A 3 -8.42 0.92 -15.87
CA ILE A 3 -9.59 0.36 -15.18
C ILE A 3 -9.67 -1.09 -15.62
N ILE A 4 -9.77 -1.99 -14.65
CA ILE A 4 -9.85 -3.43 -14.89
C ILE A 4 -11.24 -3.95 -14.50
N SER A 5 -11.75 -4.88 -15.29
CA SER A 5 -13.01 -5.59 -15.04
C SER A 5 -12.79 -6.73 -14.02
N ARG A 6 -13.85 -7.41 -13.59
CA ARG A 6 -13.68 -8.55 -12.66
C ARG A 6 -13.20 -9.81 -13.37
N GLU A 7 -13.63 -9.97 -14.60
CA GLU A 7 -13.39 -11.08 -15.49
C GLU A 7 -11.94 -11.12 -16.01
N ASP A 8 -11.28 -9.97 -16.06
CA ASP A 8 -9.86 -9.87 -16.44
C ASP A 8 -8.89 -10.06 -15.26
N LEU A 9 -9.41 -10.15 -14.03
CA LEU A 9 -8.61 -10.13 -12.81
C LEU A 9 -7.92 -11.47 -12.56
N LYS A 10 -6.61 -11.43 -12.30
CA LYS A 10 -5.77 -12.63 -12.10
C LYS A 10 -5.19 -12.67 -10.70
N ALA A 11 -5.10 -13.86 -10.13
CA ALA A 11 -4.46 -14.03 -8.83
C ALA A 11 -3.00 -13.54 -8.90
N GLY A 12 -2.58 -12.74 -7.91
CA GLY A 12 -1.30 -12.03 -7.90
C GLY A 12 -1.36 -10.60 -8.45
N ASP A 13 -2.52 -10.13 -8.91
CA ASP A 13 -2.70 -8.73 -9.33
C ASP A 13 -2.66 -7.79 -8.13
N HIS A 14 -1.87 -6.72 -8.26
CA HIS A 14 -1.92 -5.58 -7.35
C HIS A 14 -3.00 -4.62 -7.85
N ILE A 15 -4.13 -4.62 -7.15
CA ILE A 15 -5.25 -3.75 -7.44
C ILE A 15 -5.31 -2.59 -6.45
N TYR A 16 -5.88 -1.49 -6.92
CA TYR A 16 -6.15 -0.35 -6.07
C TYR A 16 -7.48 0.32 -6.41
N SER A 17 -8.03 1.05 -5.45
CA SER A 17 -9.26 1.81 -5.63
C SER A 17 -9.14 3.18 -4.98
N TRP A 18 -9.45 4.23 -5.75
CA TRP A 18 -9.45 5.61 -5.26
C TRP A 18 -10.50 5.82 -4.17
N ARG A 19 -10.17 6.62 -3.16
CA ARG A 19 -10.98 6.95 -1.99
C ARG A 19 -11.15 8.46 -1.84
N LYS A 20 -12.16 8.89 -1.06
CA LYS A 20 -12.49 10.30 -0.74
C LYS A 20 -12.24 11.26 -1.91
N ALA A 21 -13.11 11.26 -2.92
CA ALA A 21 -12.96 12.09 -4.14
C ALA A 21 -11.59 11.96 -4.86
N LYS A 22 -10.93 10.79 -4.72
CA LYS A 22 -9.62 10.44 -5.29
C LYS A 22 -8.43 11.17 -4.65
N ILE A 23 -8.51 11.47 -3.36
CA ILE A 23 -7.43 12.05 -2.55
C ILE A 23 -6.36 11.00 -2.19
N TYR A 24 -6.76 9.74 -2.00
CA TYR A 24 -5.83 8.62 -1.79
C TYR A 24 -6.34 7.34 -2.45
N SER A 25 -5.50 6.33 -2.56
CA SER A 25 -5.84 5.00 -3.07
C SER A 25 -5.68 3.95 -1.97
N HIS A 26 -6.57 2.95 -1.97
CA HIS A 26 -6.44 1.77 -1.12
C HIS A 26 -5.96 0.61 -1.97
N HIS A 27 -4.89 -0.06 -1.54
CA HIS A 27 -4.15 -1.05 -2.31
C HIS A 27 -4.28 -2.45 -1.71
N GLY A 28 -4.20 -3.48 -2.56
CA GLY A 28 -4.25 -4.87 -2.12
C GLY A 28 -3.83 -5.84 -3.22
N ILE A 29 -3.57 -7.08 -2.81
CA ILE A 29 -3.23 -8.21 -3.67
C ILE A 29 -4.47 -9.08 -3.85
N TYR A 30 -4.94 -9.23 -5.08
CA TYR A 30 -6.00 -10.18 -5.40
C TYR A 30 -5.45 -11.60 -5.38
N ILE A 31 -6.11 -12.50 -4.66
CA ILE A 31 -5.63 -13.89 -4.47
C ILE A 31 -6.55 -14.94 -5.12
N GLY A 32 -7.47 -14.51 -5.99
CA GLY A 32 -8.51 -15.37 -6.58
C GLY A 32 -9.79 -15.43 -5.73
N ASN A 33 -10.84 -16.03 -6.29
CA ASN A 33 -12.11 -16.29 -5.62
C ASN A 33 -12.75 -15.05 -4.97
N GLU A 34 -12.67 -13.91 -5.65
CA GLU A 34 -13.17 -12.61 -5.14
C GLU A 34 -12.54 -12.19 -3.80
N LYS A 35 -11.32 -12.64 -3.48
CA LYS A 35 -10.63 -12.28 -2.23
C LYS A 35 -9.41 -11.41 -2.49
N VAL A 36 -9.20 -10.47 -1.57
CA VAL A 36 -8.09 -9.52 -1.59
C VAL A 36 -7.41 -9.55 -0.22
N ILE A 37 -6.08 -9.65 -0.20
CA ILE A 37 -5.27 -9.42 0.99
C ILE A 37 -4.75 -7.99 0.94
N HIS A 38 -4.93 -7.24 2.02
CA HIS A 38 -4.49 -5.86 2.09
C HIS A 38 -4.14 -5.44 3.50
N TYR A 39 -3.30 -4.43 3.62
CA TYR A 39 -2.95 -3.83 4.90
C TYR A 39 -3.97 -2.76 5.30
N THR A 40 -4.35 -2.75 6.58
CA THR A 40 -5.17 -1.72 7.23
C THR A 40 -4.42 -1.16 8.43
N GLY A 41 -4.12 0.15 8.40
CA GLY A 41 -3.55 0.85 9.56
C GLY A 41 -4.62 1.02 10.63
N GLY A 42 -4.29 0.66 11.87
CA GLY A 42 -5.25 0.67 12.97
C GLY A 42 -5.75 2.05 13.36
N VAL A 43 -7.00 2.08 13.83
CA VAL A 43 -7.54 3.22 14.55
C VAL A 43 -6.74 3.33 15.84
N VAL A 44 -5.85 4.32 15.93
CA VAL A 44 -5.27 4.71 17.22
C VAL A 44 -6.46 5.05 18.14
N LYS A 45 -6.80 4.16 19.07
CA LYS A 45 -7.66 4.50 20.22
C LYS A 45 -6.89 5.52 21.05
N LYS A 46 -6.97 6.81 20.67
CA LYS A 46 -6.62 7.89 21.58
C LYS A 46 -7.67 7.89 22.67
N THR A 47 -7.27 7.40 23.82
CA THR A 47 -7.96 7.59 25.10
C THR A 47 -8.35 9.06 25.25
N GLY A 48 -9.66 9.32 25.39
CA GLY A 48 -10.15 10.47 26.15
C GLY A 48 -10.13 11.86 25.52
N THR A 49 -10.08 12.04 24.19
CA THR A 49 -10.40 13.36 23.62
C THR A 49 -11.11 13.22 22.28
N ARG A 50 -12.40 13.57 22.28
CA ARG A 50 -13.26 13.73 21.09
C ARG A 50 -12.65 14.81 20.19
N THR A 51 -11.73 14.38 19.34
CA THR A 51 -11.20 15.17 18.23
C THR A 51 -11.95 14.73 16.99
N LEU A 52 -12.12 15.64 16.02
CA LEU A 52 -12.92 15.46 14.79
C LEU A 52 -12.33 14.42 13.81
N LEU A 53 -11.54 13.46 14.33
CA LEU A 53 -10.83 12.40 13.64
C LEU A 53 -11.49 11.02 13.84
N ASP A 54 -12.73 10.96 14.32
CA ASP A 54 -13.49 9.70 14.48
C ASP A 54 -14.12 9.19 13.17
N ASN A 55 -13.80 9.80 12.03
CA ASN A 55 -14.35 9.48 10.70
C ASN A 55 -13.39 8.70 9.79
N PHE A 56 -12.34 8.12 10.35
CA PHE A 56 -11.44 7.25 9.59
C PHE A 56 -11.98 5.82 9.62
N THR A 57 -12.27 5.30 8.42
CA THR A 57 -12.73 3.95 8.05
C THR A 57 -14.20 3.53 8.22
N SER A 58 -15.09 4.37 8.75
CA SER A 58 -16.54 4.05 8.79
C SER A 58 -17.39 4.86 7.80
N HIS A 59 -17.18 4.66 6.49
CA HIS A 59 -18.30 4.80 5.56
C HIS A 59 -19.05 3.47 5.42
N SER A 60 -19.57 3.01 6.57
CA SER A 60 -20.85 2.32 6.66
C SER A 60 -21.39 2.51 8.08
N VAL A 61 -21.84 3.73 8.39
CA VAL A 61 -23.07 3.87 9.19
C VAL A 61 -24.21 3.81 8.18
N MET A 62 -24.32 2.67 7.51
CA MET A 62 -25.45 2.33 6.67
C MET A 62 -25.71 0.84 6.87
N ASN A 63 -26.44 0.58 7.96
CA ASN A 63 -27.04 -0.69 8.36
C ASN A 63 -26.06 -1.82 8.72
N GLN A 64 -26.16 -2.24 9.99
CA GLN A 64 -25.47 -3.36 10.62
C GLN A 64 -25.80 -4.69 9.92
N LYS A 65 -25.17 -4.97 8.78
CA LYS A 65 -25.03 -6.33 8.27
C LYS A 65 -23.56 -6.60 8.12
N THR A 66 -23.05 -7.49 8.96
CA THR A 66 -21.74 -8.12 8.75
C THR A 66 -21.73 -8.65 7.32
N CYS A 67 -20.65 -8.40 6.57
CA CYS A 67 -20.57 -8.93 5.22
C CYS A 67 -20.60 -10.47 5.35
N PRO A 68 -21.55 -11.18 4.72
CA PRO A 68 -21.65 -12.64 4.89
C PRO A 68 -20.40 -13.37 4.38
N LYS A 69 -19.63 -12.75 3.47
CA LYS A 69 -18.35 -13.27 2.97
C LYS A 69 -17.17 -12.99 3.93
N CYS A 70 -17.20 -11.90 4.71
CA CYS A 70 -16.05 -11.45 5.51
C CYS A 70 -16.23 -11.62 7.03
N GLY A 71 -17.47 -11.75 7.52
CA GLY A 71 -17.76 -11.71 8.95
C GLY A 71 -17.28 -10.41 9.62
N ASP A 72 -16.76 -10.54 10.85
CA ASP A 72 -16.26 -9.43 11.69
C ASP A 72 -14.79 -9.05 11.45
N GLN A 73 -14.13 -9.61 10.42
CA GLN A 73 -12.68 -9.45 10.16
C GLN A 73 -12.24 -8.00 9.89
N LEU A 74 -13.18 -7.06 9.74
CA LEU A 74 -12.90 -5.63 9.54
C LEU A 74 -12.42 -4.89 10.80
N LYS A 75 -12.33 -5.56 11.95
CA LYS A 75 -11.88 -4.96 13.23
C LYS A 75 -10.41 -5.23 13.57
N ILE A 76 -9.65 -5.81 12.66
CA ILE A 76 -8.27 -6.26 12.89
C ILE A 76 -7.30 -5.29 12.21
N ASP A 77 -6.29 -4.84 12.97
CA ASP A 77 -5.21 -4.00 12.47
C ASP A 77 -4.10 -4.86 11.85
N GLY A 78 -3.48 -4.36 10.78
CA GLY A 78 -2.39 -5.05 10.08
C GLY A 78 -2.82 -5.66 8.76
N VAL A 79 -2.41 -6.89 8.48
CA VAL A 79 -2.71 -7.57 7.21
C VAL A 79 -4.00 -8.37 7.35
N ILE A 80 -5.00 -8.05 6.52
CA ILE A 80 -6.31 -8.71 6.56
C ILE A 80 -6.71 -9.26 5.19
N SER A 81 -7.69 -10.17 5.17
CA SER A 81 -8.34 -10.65 3.96
C SER A 81 -9.79 -10.18 3.93
N SER A 82 -10.24 -9.65 2.79
CA SER A 82 -11.63 -9.25 2.58
C SER A 82 -12.13 -9.72 1.21
N CYS A 83 -13.45 -9.70 1.03
CA CYS A 83 -14.04 -9.88 -0.29
C CYS A 83 -13.81 -8.64 -1.16
N LEU A 84 -13.83 -8.83 -2.47
CA LEU A 84 -13.60 -7.78 -3.46
C LEU A 84 -14.60 -6.63 -3.30
N ASP A 85 -15.85 -6.92 -2.96
CA ASP A 85 -16.88 -5.89 -2.76
C ASP A 85 -16.55 -4.97 -1.57
N CYS A 86 -16.14 -5.55 -0.43
CA CYS A 86 -15.70 -4.80 0.74
C CYS A 86 -14.42 -4.00 0.43
N PHE A 87 -13.47 -4.62 -0.27
CA PHE A 87 -12.25 -3.95 -0.72
C PHE A 87 -12.55 -2.78 -1.67
N LEU A 88 -13.56 -2.85 -2.53
CA LEU A 88 -13.87 -1.75 -3.45
C LEU A 88 -14.80 -0.71 -2.84
N ALA A 89 -15.70 -1.10 -1.93
CA ALA A 89 -16.71 -0.25 -1.31
C ALA A 89 -17.50 0.55 -2.38
N GLY A 90 -17.94 -0.15 -3.43
CA GLY A 90 -18.72 0.41 -4.55
C GLY A 90 -17.93 1.31 -5.51
N ARG A 91 -16.60 1.35 -5.41
CA ARG A 91 -15.74 2.20 -6.25
C ARG A 91 -15.06 1.40 -7.36
N LYS A 92 -14.54 2.12 -8.36
CA LYS A 92 -13.81 1.52 -9.49
C LYS A 92 -12.52 0.84 -9.02
N MET A 93 -12.18 -0.25 -9.70
CA MET A 93 -10.96 -1.03 -9.53
C MET A 93 -9.95 -0.64 -10.61
N TYR A 94 -8.68 -0.58 -10.23
CA TYR A 94 -7.58 -0.23 -11.12
C TYR A 94 -6.42 -1.21 -10.90
N LEU A 95 -5.66 -1.48 -11.96
CA LEU A 95 -4.46 -2.30 -11.89
C LEU A 95 -3.22 -1.41 -11.70
N PHE A 96 -2.36 -1.77 -10.74
CA PHE A 96 -1.07 -1.12 -10.54
C PHE A 96 -0.04 -1.65 -11.56
N GLN A 97 0.67 -0.75 -12.23
CA GLN A 97 1.57 -1.12 -13.33
C GLN A 97 3.02 -1.32 -12.86
N TYR A 98 3.63 -2.42 -13.26
CA TYR A 98 5.02 -2.77 -12.97
C TYR A 98 5.86 -2.71 -14.24
N ASN A 99 7.18 -2.61 -14.09
CA ASN A 99 8.14 -2.59 -15.21
C ASN A 99 7.81 -1.49 -16.25
N VAL A 100 7.28 -0.34 -15.80
CA VAL A 100 7.03 0.78 -16.71
C VAL A 100 8.35 1.48 -17.02
N SER A 101 8.47 2.07 -18.21
CA SER A 101 9.65 2.87 -18.53
C SER A 101 9.70 4.15 -17.67
N PRO A 102 10.90 4.71 -17.40
CA PRO A 102 11.04 5.96 -16.66
C PRO A 102 10.22 7.12 -17.24
N SER A 103 10.05 7.17 -18.56
CA SER A 103 9.24 8.19 -19.24
C SER A 103 7.75 8.03 -18.94
N VAL A 104 7.23 6.80 -18.89
CA VAL A 104 5.85 6.51 -18.46
C VAL A 104 5.66 6.88 -17.00
N PHE A 105 6.60 6.50 -16.13
CA PHE A 105 6.56 6.84 -14.70
C PHE A 105 6.51 8.36 -14.48
N ILE A 106 7.43 9.12 -15.09
CA ILE A 106 7.48 10.59 -15.00
C ILE A 106 6.25 11.26 -15.65
N GLY A 107 5.65 10.61 -16.64
CA GLY A 107 4.44 11.07 -17.31
C GLY A 107 3.17 10.92 -16.46
N GLN A 108 3.23 10.14 -15.38
CA GLN A 108 2.07 9.83 -14.58
C GLN A 108 1.61 11.04 -13.76
N ARG A 109 0.32 11.36 -13.84
CA ARG A 109 -0.27 12.52 -13.15
C ARG A 109 -0.51 12.32 -11.66
N ARG A 110 -0.43 11.08 -11.19
CA ARG A 110 -0.81 10.68 -9.82
C ARG A 110 0.17 9.65 -9.27
N PRO A 111 0.67 9.85 -8.04
CA PRO A 111 1.49 8.85 -7.36
C PRO A 111 0.67 7.58 -7.08
N GLY A 112 1.36 6.50 -6.74
CA GLY A 112 0.73 5.26 -6.29
C GLY A 112 -0.05 4.52 -7.38
N THR A 113 0.43 4.53 -8.62
CA THR A 113 -0.26 3.83 -9.74
C THR A 113 0.66 2.97 -10.61
N CYS A 114 1.97 3.19 -10.54
CA CYS A 114 2.96 2.43 -11.27
C CYS A 114 4.34 2.50 -10.59
N THR A 115 5.24 1.60 -10.98
CA THR A 115 6.66 1.59 -10.62
C THR A 115 7.51 1.07 -11.78
N THR A 116 8.77 1.50 -11.86
CA THR A 116 9.74 0.95 -12.82
C THR A 116 10.26 -0.43 -12.39
N ALA A 117 10.08 -0.81 -11.11
CA ALA A 117 10.47 -2.13 -10.64
C ALA A 117 9.66 -3.24 -11.35
N PRO A 118 10.31 -4.36 -11.74
CA PRO A 118 9.60 -5.53 -12.21
C PRO A 118 8.85 -6.22 -11.05
N SER A 119 7.76 -6.90 -11.38
CA SER A 119 7.09 -7.82 -10.45
C SER A 119 7.75 -9.19 -10.49
N ASP A 120 7.85 -9.84 -9.34
CA ASP A 120 8.14 -11.27 -9.25
C ASP A 120 6.91 -12.10 -9.73
N PRO A 121 7.07 -13.42 -9.98
CA PRO A 121 6.00 -14.33 -10.41
C PRO A 121 4.78 -14.37 -9.48
N CYS A 122 3.58 -14.57 -10.04
CA CYS A 122 2.31 -14.50 -9.31
C CYS A 122 2.22 -15.45 -8.10
N ASP A 123 2.81 -16.63 -8.20
CA ASP A 123 2.93 -17.62 -7.14
C ASP A 123 3.76 -17.10 -5.95
N GLU A 124 4.90 -16.46 -6.19
CA GLU A 124 5.69 -15.80 -5.13
C GLU A 124 4.95 -14.61 -4.51
N VAL A 125 4.20 -13.87 -5.32
CA VAL A 125 3.37 -12.74 -4.86
C VAL A 125 2.29 -13.21 -3.90
N ILE A 126 1.55 -14.26 -4.31
CA ILE A 126 0.48 -14.85 -3.52
C ILE A 126 1.05 -15.48 -2.24
N TYR A 127 2.21 -16.15 -2.34
CA TYR A 127 2.91 -16.71 -1.20
C TYR A 127 3.19 -15.65 -0.13
N ARG A 128 3.84 -14.55 -0.51
CA ARG A 128 4.15 -13.45 0.43
C ARG A 128 2.92 -12.83 1.05
N ALA A 129 1.89 -12.55 0.25
CA ALA A 129 0.65 -11.97 0.75
C ALA A 129 -0.04 -12.89 1.79
N LYS A 130 -0.09 -14.20 1.52
CA LYS A 130 -0.64 -15.19 2.45
C LYS A 130 0.22 -15.37 3.70
N PHE A 131 1.54 -15.38 3.56
CA PHE A 131 2.47 -15.49 4.68
C PHE A 131 2.32 -14.30 5.63
N LEU A 132 2.26 -13.09 5.09
CA LEU A 132 2.04 -11.87 5.87
C LEU A 132 0.67 -11.83 6.54
N LEU A 133 -0.38 -12.35 5.89
CA LEU A 133 -1.70 -12.51 6.49
C LEU A 133 -1.67 -13.48 7.68
N LEU A 134 -0.96 -14.60 7.56
CA LEU A 134 -0.87 -15.61 8.63
C LEU A 134 -0.09 -15.12 9.85
N HIS A 135 0.95 -14.34 9.62
CA HIS A 135 1.87 -13.91 10.68
C HIS A 135 1.66 -12.47 11.17
N ASN A 136 0.78 -11.71 10.51
CA ASN A 136 0.56 -10.28 10.74
C ASN A 136 1.87 -9.43 10.76
N GLY A 137 2.92 -9.88 10.07
CA GLY A 137 4.29 -9.38 10.26
C GLY A 137 4.72 -8.22 9.35
N PHE A 138 3.77 -7.44 8.83
CA PHE A 138 4.07 -6.22 8.08
C PHE A 138 4.12 -4.96 8.97
N GLY A 139 3.59 -5.05 10.19
CA GLY A 139 3.20 -3.92 11.05
C GLY A 139 4.30 -3.20 11.86
N ALA A 140 5.59 -3.52 11.69
CA ALA A 140 6.67 -2.77 12.35
C ALA A 140 6.97 -1.41 11.69
N TYR A 141 6.34 -1.12 10.54
CA TYR A 141 6.46 0.16 9.83
C TYR A 141 5.32 1.10 10.25
N HIS A 142 5.68 2.30 10.75
CA HIS A 142 4.78 3.27 11.37
C HIS A 142 3.44 3.48 10.62
N ALA A 143 2.37 3.62 11.40
CA ALA A 143 0.98 3.74 10.96
C ALA A 143 0.66 5.07 10.25
N LEU A 144 1.14 5.25 9.01
CA LEU A 144 0.73 6.36 8.15
C LEU A 144 0.15 5.87 6.81
N GLU A 145 -0.51 6.80 6.12
CA GLU A 145 -1.53 6.61 5.08
C GLU A 145 -1.10 5.85 3.80
N ASN A 146 0.15 5.39 3.68
CA ASN A 146 0.67 4.69 2.50
C ASN A 146 1.05 3.21 2.72
N ASN A 147 0.84 2.65 3.91
CA ASN A 147 1.26 1.28 4.23
C ASN A 147 0.60 0.21 3.34
N CYS A 148 -0.60 0.46 2.80
CA CYS A 148 -1.24 -0.49 1.89
C CYS A 148 -0.54 -0.56 0.52
N GLU A 149 -0.03 0.57 0.02
CA GLU A 149 0.75 0.61 -1.23
C GLU A 149 2.09 -0.08 -1.04
N ASP A 150 2.78 0.21 0.07
CA ASP A 150 4.08 -0.41 0.38
C ASP A 150 3.93 -1.91 0.64
N PHE A 151 2.86 -2.34 1.32
CA PHE A 151 2.49 -3.75 1.46
C PHE A 151 2.35 -4.43 0.10
N ALA A 152 1.56 -3.86 -0.79
CA ALA A 152 1.30 -4.46 -2.08
C ALA A 152 2.55 -4.42 -2.98
N LYS A 153 3.36 -3.36 -2.94
CA LYS A 153 4.64 -3.29 -3.63
C LYS A 153 5.62 -4.34 -3.09
N TYR A 154 5.76 -4.46 -1.78
CA TYR A 154 6.60 -5.49 -1.17
C TYR A 154 6.15 -6.89 -1.58
N CYS A 155 4.83 -7.17 -1.58
CA CYS A 155 4.29 -8.44 -2.07
C CYS A 155 4.52 -8.66 -3.56
N LYS A 156 4.84 -7.63 -4.35
CA LYS A 156 5.10 -7.75 -5.79
C LYS A 156 6.58 -7.81 -6.15
N THR A 157 7.47 -7.23 -5.35
CA THR A 157 8.88 -7.01 -5.72
C THR A 157 9.89 -7.58 -4.74
N SER A 158 9.44 -7.91 -3.53
CA SER A 158 10.23 -8.28 -2.36
C SER A 158 11.18 -7.17 -1.90
N LEU A 159 11.00 -5.95 -2.41
CA LEU A 159 11.82 -4.80 -2.10
C LEU A 159 11.26 -4.06 -0.90
N LEU A 160 12.13 -3.74 0.05
CA LEU A 160 11.87 -2.81 1.12
C LEU A 160 12.85 -1.65 1.01
N VAL A 161 12.37 -0.48 1.37
CA VAL A 161 13.23 0.68 1.57
C VAL A 161 13.95 0.49 2.90
N GLY A 162 15.27 0.37 2.86
CA GLY A 162 16.10 0.24 4.05
C GLY A 162 15.86 1.39 5.01
N LYS A 163 15.47 1.08 6.25
CA LYS A 163 15.66 2.03 7.34
C LYS A 163 17.12 1.94 7.76
N ASN A 164 17.82 3.08 7.71
CA ASN A 164 19.02 3.30 8.50
C ASN A 164 18.64 3.32 9.99
N ASP A 165 18.28 2.18 10.57
CA ASP A 165 18.19 2.06 12.02
C ASP A 165 19.51 1.48 12.53
N VAL A 166 20.14 2.25 13.43
CA VAL A 166 21.40 2.01 14.17
C VAL A 166 22.71 2.50 13.52
N HIS A 167 22.89 3.82 13.41
CA HIS A 167 23.99 4.54 14.08
C HIS A 167 23.82 6.06 13.88
N GLY A 168 23.82 6.81 14.99
CA GLY A 168 23.49 8.23 15.02
C GLY A 168 24.26 9.08 14.03
N ARG A 169 23.52 9.74 13.13
CA ARG A 169 23.87 11.06 12.60
C ARG A 169 22.56 11.84 12.48
N GLY A 170 22.49 12.92 13.26
CA GLY A 170 21.29 13.71 13.42
C GLY A 170 20.85 14.42 12.15
N GLY A 171 19.56 14.77 12.16
CA GLY A 171 19.07 15.98 11.50
C GLY A 171 18.76 15.85 10.01
N GLN A 172 17.60 15.23 9.71
CA GLN A 172 16.53 15.76 8.86
C GLN A 172 15.76 14.61 8.18
N ALA A 173 14.86 13.97 8.93
CA ALA A 173 13.77 13.22 8.32
C ALA A 173 12.78 14.24 7.74
N THR A 174 12.97 14.61 6.47
CA THR A 174 11.93 15.35 5.76
C THR A 174 10.83 14.35 5.41
N SER A 175 9.66 14.52 6.03
CA SER A 175 8.44 13.86 5.60
C SER A 175 8.17 14.24 4.14
N LEU A 176 8.51 13.34 3.22
CA LEU A 176 8.37 13.53 1.77
C LEU A 176 6.90 13.81 1.35
N SER A 177 5.93 13.52 2.22
CA SER A 177 4.51 13.80 2.01
C SER A 177 4.16 15.29 1.95
N VAL A 178 4.92 16.17 2.62
CA VAL A 178 4.67 17.63 2.59
C VAL A 178 5.50 18.34 1.51
N VAL A 179 6.71 17.85 1.23
CA VAL A 179 7.63 18.47 0.24
C VAL A 179 7.19 18.21 -1.20
N GLY A 180 6.52 17.08 -1.47
CA GLY A 180 6.03 16.71 -2.80
C GLY A 180 4.98 17.69 -3.35
N PHE A 181 4.14 18.27 -2.49
CA PHE A 181 3.10 19.21 -2.91
C PHE A 181 3.67 20.61 -3.18
N VAL A 182 4.65 21.06 -2.40
CA VAL A 182 5.26 22.40 -2.54
C VAL A 182 6.20 22.48 -3.75
N SER A 183 6.91 21.37 -4.08
CA SER A 183 7.89 21.34 -5.18
C SER A 183 7.27 21.37 -6.59
N HIS A 184 6.03 20.91 -6.76
CA HIS A 184 5.35 20.89 -8.06
C HIS A 184 5.07 22.28 -8.62
N VAL A 185 4.91 23.29 -7.77
CA VAL A 185 4.50 24.64 -8.19
C VAL A 185 5.68 25.48 -8.71
N PHE A 186 6.90 25.26 -8.19
CA PHE A 186 8.04 26.15 -8.47
C PHE A 186 9.19 25.51 -9.28
N MET A 187 9.31 24.17 -9.33
CA MET A 187 10.42 23.49 -10.03
C MET A 187 9.97 22.13 -10.64
N PRO A 188 9.17 22.13 -11.73
CA PRO A 188 8.54 20.92 -12.26
C PRO A 188 9.53 19.86 -12.76
N LYS A 189 10.73 20.25 -13.23
CA LYS A 189 11.78 19.30 -13.66
C LYS A 189 12.50 18.66 -12.48
N VAL A 190 12.88 19.43 -11.47
CA VAL A 190 13.50 18.92 -10.23
C VAL A 190 12.52 17.97 -9.54
N SER A 191 11.23 18.34 -9.50
CA SER A 191 10.21 17.50 -8.89
C SER A 191 10.01 16.15 -9.60
N LYS A 192 10.21 16.08 -10.93
CA LYS A 192 10.11 14.83 -11.70
C LYS A 192 11.31 13.93 -11.51
N ALA A 193 12.52 14.50 -11.48
CA ALA A 193 13.74 13.75 -11.20
C ALA A 193 13.73 13.18 -9.77
N VAL A 194 13.32 13.99 -8.79
CA VAL A 194 13.13 13.55 -7.39
C VAL A 194 12.06 12.47 -7.31
N HIS A 195 10.95 12.60 -8.05
CA HIS A 195 9.92 11.59 -8.07
C HIS A 195 10.42 10.24 -8.63
N LEU A 196 11.18 10.27 -9.73
CA LEU A 196 11.79 9.07 -10.31
C LEU A 196 12.82 8.46 -9.36
N ALA A 197 13.67 9.28 -8.73
CA ALA A 197 14.68 8.80 -7.78
C ALA A 197 14.07 8.15 -6.52
N ALA A 198 12.83 8.52 -6.16
CA ALA A 198 12.10 7.90 -5.07
C ALA A 198 11.40 6.58 -5.45
N ASP A 199 11.34 6.24 -6.75
CA ASP A 199 10.75 4.98 -7.21
C ASP A 199 11.55 3.78 -6.68
N ILE A 200 10.85 2.73 -6.25
CA ILE A 200 11.48 1.56 -5.65
C ILE A 200 12.35 0.77 -6.64
N GLY A 201 12.10 0.93 -7.95
CA GLY A 201 12.95 0.35 -9.00
C GLY A 201 14.21 1.15 -9.33
N VAL A 202 14.39 2.34 -8.74
CA VAL A 202 15.50 3.27 -9.05
C VAL A 202 16.37 3.55 -7.83
N ARG A 203 15.76 3.69 -6.65
CA ARG A 203 16.47 4.05 -5.42
C ARG A 203 17.51 2.99 -5.01
N GLU A 204 18.66 3.45 -4.53
CA GLU A 204 19.79 2.57 -4.17
C GLU A 204 19.63 1.87 -2.81
N ASP A 205 18.82 2.42 -1.92
CA ASP A 205 18.54 1.89 -0.59
C ASP A 205 17.35 0.90 -0.56
N ALA A 206 16.88 0.45 -1.74
CA ALA A 206 15.92 -0.65 -1.83
C ALA A 206 16.64 -2.00 -1.79
N GLU A 207 16.27 -2.86 -0.84
CA GLU A 207 16.86 -4.17 -0.65
C GLU A 207 15.80 -5.27 -0.86
N LYS A 208 16.19 -6.38 -1.50
CA LYS A 208 15.36 -7.58 -1.54
C LYS A 208 15.39 -8.28 -0.18
N VAL A 209 14.24 -8.39 0.47
CA VAL A 209 14.08 -9.03 1.79
C VAL A 209 13.06 -10.15 1.67
N SER A 210 13.43 -11.37 2.08
CA SER A 210 12.50 -12.51 2.13
C SER A 210 11.35 -12.23 3.09
N VAL A 211 10.21 -12.90 2.90
CA VAL A 211 9.04 -12.64 3.76
C VAL A 211 9.23 -13.22 5.16
N GLU A 212 10.01 -14.29 5.25
CA GLU A 212 10.45 -14.92 6.48
C GLU A 212 11.30 -13.95 7.29
N ASP A 213 12.30 -13.31 6.66
CA ASP A 213 13.17 -12.33 7.32
C ASP A 213 12.39 -11.08 7.72
N LEU A 214 11.48 -10.60 6.86
CA LEU A 214 10.61 -9.46 7.20
C LEU A 214 9.80 -9.75 8.47
N VAL A 215 9.15 -10.93 8.52
CA VAL A 215 8.37 -11.33 9.68
C VAL A 215 9.25 -11.55 10.91
N ALA A 216 10.45 -12.13 10.77
CA ALA A 216 11.40 -12.30 11.87
C ALA A 216 11.78 -10.93 12.49
N ARG A 217 12.18 -9.97 11.65
CA ARG A 217 12.50 -8.59 12.07
C ARG A 217 11.33 -7.91 12.79
N SER A 218 10.09 -8.17 12.36
CA SER A 218 8.89 -7.58 12.98
C SER A 218 8.59 -8.10 14.39
N LYS A 219 9.10 -9.29 14.75
CA LYS A 219 8.91 -9.89 16.09
C LYS A 219 9.98 -9.48 17.09
N GLU A 220 11.12 -8.99 16.59
CA GLU A 220 12.26 -8.54 17.40
C GLU A 220 12.17 -7.05 17.79
N ALA A 221 11.28 -6.29 17.13
CA ALA A 221 11.03 -4.86 17.35
C ALA A 221 9.93 -4.61 18.39
#